data_AF-A0A1I4MF65-F1
#
_entry.id   AF-A0A1I4MF65-F1
#
_cell.length_a   1.000
_cell.length_b   1.000
_cell.length_c   1.000
_cell.angle_alpha   90.00
_cell.angle_beta   90.00
_cell.angle_gamma   90.00
#
_symmetry.space_group_name_H-M   'P 1'
#
loop_
_entity.id
_entity.type
_entity.pdbx_description
1 polymer ?
#
loop_
_entity_poly.entity_id
_entity_poly.type
_entity_poly.pdbx_seq_one_letter_code
_entity_poly.pdbx_strand_id
1 'polypeptide(L)'
;MNVPSLPTVSKRPPIPTVMAQSAIPPAVSLNQQRFGPYPSSRFRNAVLEFVTDHFRLRTCRTLPRRACLLYHIGKCSGVCEGWISEEAYRETASQAAELLVNNGEALIAAMYNRIGDYAERLEFEKAENMLRHIRILERLPVKQIVDREVVVNQDVLYFGKDHVLIAKVQEGMLRDFYMQELGKGDQEASAACDSFLISHYCADRPDELIVNRIVDPRKVRASLRAAGSKPLLITQPKRGLKYDLLQLCKDNYEYRMQRNQYHS
;
A
#
# COMPACT_ATOMS: atom_id res chain seq x y z
N MET A 1 -4.44 78.09 8.90
CA MET A 1 -5.69 77.45 8.43
C MET A 1 -5.27 76.14 7.76
N ASN A 2 -4.83 75.16 8.54
CA ASN A 2 -5.50 73.91 8.92
C ASN A 2 -6.07 73.08 7.74
N VAL A 3 -5.30 72.06 7.36
CA VAL A 3 -5.61 71.02 6.37
C VAL A 3 -6.43 69.93 7.07
N PRO A 4 -7.55 69.43 6.50
CA PRO A 4 -8.31 68.36 7.13
C PRO A 4 -7.60 67.01 6.95
N SER A 5 -7.38 66.33 8.07
CA SER A 5 -6.79 65.01 8.20
C SER A 5 -7.78 63.88 7.87
N LEU A 6 -7.28 62.82 7.22
CA LEU A 6 -8.02 61.60 6.91
C LEU A 6 -8.35 60.80 8.20
N PRO A 7 -9.57 60.25 8.36
CA PRO A 7 -9.88 59.44 9.52
C PRO A 7 -9.32 58.01 9.41
N THR A 8 -8.48 57.74 10.40
CA THR A 8 -8.01 56.49 11.00
C THR A 8 -8.76 55.18 10.68
N VAL A 9 -7.95 54.16 10.38
CA VAL A 9 -8.29 52.73 10.30
C VAL A 9 -9.12 52.27 11.52
N SER A 10 -10.34 51.81 11.24
CA SER A 10 -11.26 51.17 12.19
C SER A 10 -10.63 49.94 12.86
N LYS A 11 -10.45 50.01 14.18
CA LYS A 11 -10.04 48.90 15.05
C LYS A 11 -11.08 47.77 14.96
N ARG A 12 -10.68 46.61 14.44
CA ARG A 12 -11.47 45.36 14.61
C ARG A 12 -11.49 44.99 16.10
N PRO A 13 -12.62 44.49 16.63
CA PRO A 13 -12.73 44.12 18.04
C PRO A 13 -11.78 42.97 18.38
N PRO A 14 -11.30 42.88 19.63
CA PRO A 14 -10.39 41.83 20.05
C PRO A 14 -11.11 40.48 20.02
N ILE A 15 -10.56 39.53 19.28
CA ILE A 15 -11.01 38.14 19.29
C ILE A 15 -10.67 37.58 20.68
N PRO A 16 -11.62 36.92 21.37
CA PRO A 16 -11.43 36.51 22.75
C PRO A 16 -10.29 35.49 22.86
N THR A 17 -9.29 35.85 23.67
CA THR A 17 -8.25 34.94 24.12
C THR A 17 -8.88 33.89 25.04
N VAL A 18 -9.09 32.69 24.52
CA VAL A 18 -9.27 31.53 25.40
C VAL A 18 -7.89 31.04 25.79
N MET A 19 -7.64 31.22 27.08
CA MET A 19 -6.48 30.79 27.83
C MET A 19 -6.18 29.31 27.62
N ALA A 20 -4.89 29.02 27.68
CA ALA A 20 -4.28 27.71 27.60
C ALA A 20 -4.94 26.67 28.51
N GLN A 21 -5.14 25.48 27.96
CA GLN A 21 -4.89 24.18 28.61
C GLN A 21 -4.88 23.12 27.50
N SER A 22 -3.71 22.59 27.18
CA SER A 22 -3.31 21.28 27.68
C SER A 22 -4.08 20.13 27.03
N ALA A 23 -3.76 19.85 25.77
CA ALA A 23 -3.20 18.56 25.37
C ALA A 23 -2.77 18.74 23.91
N ILE A 24 -1.55 18.34 23.56
CA ILE A 24 -1.31 17.88 22.20
C ILE A 24 -2.31 16.73 22.03
N PRO A 25 -3.34 16.83 21.18
CA PRO A 25 -4.18 15.68 20.94
C PRO A 25 -3.22 14.58 20.50
N PRO A 26 -3.27 13.38 21.10
CA PRO A 26 -2.41 12.29 20.66
C PRO A 26 -2.56 12.25 19.15
N ALA A 27 -1.43 12.20 18.44
CA ALA A 27 -1.43 11.89 17.01
C ALA A 27 -2.44 10.77 16.86
N VAL A 28 -3.53 11.01 16.10
CA VAL A 28 -4.59 10.03 15.91
C VAL A 28 -3.89 8.70 15.78
N SER A 29 -4.10 7.83 16.76
CA SER A 29 -3.52 6.50 16.74
C SER A 29 -4.23 5.79 15.60
N LEU A 30 -3.74 6.05 14.39
CA LEU A 30 -3.96 5.25 13.21
C LEU A 30 -3.29 3.94 13.58
N ASN A 31 -4.07 3.11 14.25
CA ASN A 31 -3.73 1.81 14.76
C ASN A 31 -3.20 0.97 13.59
N GLN A 32 -1.91 1.09 13.27
CA GLN A 32 -1.17 0.39 12.20
C GLN A 32 -2.02 -0.01 10.98
N GLN A 33 -2.87 0.90 10.49
CA GLN A 33 -3.75 0.60 9.35
C GLN A 33 -2.87 0.58 8.10
N ARG A 34 -2.51 -0.64 7.67
CA ARG A 34 -1.73 -0.86 6.45
C ARG A 34 -2.65 -0.67 5.25
N PHE A 35 -2.53 0.47 4.58
CA PHE A 35 -3.24 0.76 3.34
C PHE A 35 -2.61 -0.02 2.18
N GLY A 36 -3.30 -1.06 1.71
CA GLY A 36 -3.03 -1.82 0.49
C GLY A 36 -1.62 -2.47 0.34
N PRO A 37 -1.47 -3.53 -0.46
CA PRO A 37 -0.22 -3.78 -1.17
C PRO A 37 -0.19 -2.92 -2.43
N TYR A 38 0.56 -1.81 -2.39
CA TYR A 38 0.77 -0.97 -3.58
C TYR A 38 1.94 -1.50 -4.43
N PRO A 39 1.79 -1.58 -5.77
CA PRO A 39 2.78 -2.22 -6.65
C PRO A 39 4.12 -1.47 -6.73
N SER A 40 4.16 -0.17 -6.38
CA SER A 40 5.41 0.58 -6.26
C SER A 40 5.27 1.75 -5.30
N SER A 41 6.41 2.25 -4.81
CA SER A 41 6.47 3.48 -3.99
C SER A 41 5.94 4.69 -4.76
N ARG A 42 6.22 4.79 -6.06
CA ARG A 42 5.69 5.84 -6.93
C ARG A 42 4.17 5.79 -7.02
N PHE A 43 3.60 4.59 -7.17
CA PHE A 43 2.16 4.39 -7.21
C PHE A 43 1.49 4.75 -5.87
N ARG A 44 2.03 4.26 -4.76
CA ARG A 44 1.58 4.61 -3.41
C ARG A 44 1.58 6.11 -3.18
N ASN A 45 2.67 6.79 -3.54
CA ASN A 45 2.80 8.23 -3.36
C ASN A 45 1.77 9.00 -4.20
N ALA A 46 1.47 8.54 -5.42
CA ALA A 46 0.45 9.15 -6.27
C ALA A 46 -0.97 8.99 -5.70
N VAL A 47 -1.30 7.81 -5.17
CA VAL A 47 -2.59 7.58 -4.47
C VAL A 47 -2.69 8.45 -3.22
N LEU A 48 -1.61 8.54 -2.44
CA LEU A 48 -1.57 9.40 -1.26
C LEU A 48 -1.74 10.87 -1.63
N GLU A 49 -1.08 11.33 -2.69
CA GLU A 49 -1.22 12.71 -3.19
C GLU A 49 -2.66 12.98 -3.65
N PHE A 50 -3.27 12.06 -4.39
CA PHE A 50 -4.68 12.17 -4.82
C PHE A 50 -5.61 12.29 -3.62
N VAL A 51 -5.53 11.36 -2.66
CA VAL A 51 -6.42 11.36 -1.49
C VAL A 51 -6.21 12.61 -0.64
N THR A 52 -4.97 13.03 -0.45
CA THR A 52 -4.66 14.26 0.29
C THR A 52 -5.26 15.48 -0.40
N ASP A 53 -5.12 15.58 -1.74
CA ASP A 53 -5.64 16.70 -2.52
C ASP A 53 -7.17 16.67 -2.64
N HIS A 54 -7.78 15.49 -2.73
CA HIS A 54 -9.24 15.31 -2.83
C HIS A 54 -9.94 15.72 -1.52
N PHE A 55 -9.41 15.26 -0.38
CA PHE A 55 -9.97 15.54 0.95
C PHE A 55 -9.37 16.80 1.62
N ARG A 56 -8.48 17.54 0.92
CA ARG A 56 -7.82 18.75 1.44
C ARG A 56 -7.12 18.52 2.78
N LEU A 57 -6.47 17.37 2.92
CA LEU A 57 -5.79 16.97 4.16
C LEU A 57 -4.46 17.73 4.32
N ARG A 58 -4.06 17.93 5.57
CA ARG A 58 -2.77 18.57 5.86
C ARG A 58 -1.61 17.59 5.61
N THR A 59 -0.48 18.12 5.15
CA THR A 59 0.79 17.37 5.02
C THR A 59 1.91 17.94 5.90
N CYS A 60 1.62 18.99 6.67
CA CYS A 60 2.62 19.60 7.55
C CYS A 60 2.97 18.70 8.74
N ARG A 61 4.29 18.50 8.97
CA ARG A 61 4.82 17.63 10.03
C ARG A 61 4.36 18.06 11.43
N THR A 62 4.40 19.36 11.71
CA THR A 62 3.88 19.98 12.93
C THR A 62 2.77 20.94 12.57
N LEU A 63 1.76 21.09 13.44
CA LEU A 63 0.65 22.01 13.16
C LEU A 63 1.17 23.45 13.32
N PRO A 64 1.22 24.25 12.23
CA PRO A 64 1.62 25.65 12.35
C PRO A 64 0.51 26.44 13.05
N ARG A 65 0.85 27.63 13.56
CA ARG A 65 -0.14 28.56 14.12
C ARG A 65 -0.85 29.41 13.06
N ARG A 66 -0.36 29.40 11.83
CA ARG A 66 -0.89 30.18 10.71
C ARG A 66 -1.06 29.33 9.46
N ALA A 67 -2.01 29.71 8.63
CA ALA A 67 -2.27 29.07 7.36
C ALA A 67 -1.06 29.20 6.44
N CYS A 68 -0.70 28.10 5.78
CA CYS A 68 0.43 28.05 4.85
C CYS A 68 -0.05 28.18 3.40
N LEU A 69 0.92 28.22 2.48
CA LEU A 69 0.66 28.30 1.04
C LEU A 69 -0.35 27.22 0.57
N LEU A 70 -0.24 25.99 1.09
CA LEU A 70 -1.13 24.90 0.69
C LEU A 70 -2.60 25.20 0.96
N TYR A 71 -2.94 25.93 2.02
CA TYR A 71 -4.31 26.39 2.25
C TYR A 71 -4.73 27.42 1.20
N HIS A 72 -3.89 28.43 0.94
CA HIS A 72 -4.20 29.51 0.00
C HIS A 72 -4.36 29.05 -1.45
N ILE A 73 -3.66 27.99 -1.85
CA ILE A 73 -3.86 27.36 -3.18
C ILE A 73 -4.93 26.25 -3.15
N GLY A 74 -5.68 26.16 -2.04
CA GLY A 74 -6.81 25.26 -1.88
C GLY A 74 -6.46 23.80 -1.67
N LYS A 75 -5.21 23.42 -1.35
CA LYS A 75 -4.78 22.03 -1.11
C LYS A 75 -4.94 21.54 0.34
N CYS A 76 -5.31 22.42 1.27
CA CYS A 76 -5.47 22.11 2.69
C CYS A 76 -6.71 22.81 3.23
N SER A 77 -7.42 22.19 4.17
CA SER A 77 -8.63 22.74 4.81
C SER A 77 -8.37 23.79 5.90
N GLY A 78 -7.10 24.03 6.27
CA GLY A 78 -6.76 25.17 7.14
C GLY A 78 -7.07 24.98 8.63
N VAL A 79 -7.15 23.74 9.12
CA VAL A 79 -7.41 23.41 10.54
C VAL A 79 -6.46 24.11 11.53
N CYS A 80 -5.27 24.52 11.09
CA CYS A 80 -4.30 25.28 11.88
C CYS A 80 -4.78 26.66 12.35
N GLU A 81 -5.69 27.31 11.63
CA GLU A 81 -6.25 28.62 11.99
C GLU A 81 -7.74 28.52 12.37
N GLY A 82 -8.28 27.30 12.48
CA GLY A 82 -9.69 27.09 12.84
C GLY A 82 -10.68 27.39 11.71
N TRP A 83 -10.23 27.44 10.45
CA TRP A 83 -11.13 27.58 9.28
C TRP A 83 -12.10 26.40 9.13
N ILE A 84 -11.73 25.25 9.68
CA ILE A 84 -12.55 24.06 9.88
C ILE A 84 -12.40 23.61 11.33
N SER A 85 -13.47 23.06 11.93
CA SER A 85 -13.39 22.48 13.28
C SER A 85 -12.52 21.23 13.29
N GLU A 86 -11.99 20.88 14.46
CA GLU A 86 -11.18 19.66 14.61
C GLU A 86 -12.01 18.40 14.33
N GLU A 87 -13.29 18.41 14.74
CA GLU A 87 -14.23 17.31 14.53
C GLU A 87 -14.50 17.08 13.04
N ALA A 88 -14.80 18.14 12.29
CA ALA A 88 -15.05 18.06 10.85
C ALA A 88 -13.79 17.65 10.08
N TYR A 89 -12.62 18.13 10.50
CA TYR A 89 -11.34 17.68 9.95
C TYR A 89 -11.12 16.18 10.20
N ARG A 90 -11.41 15.69 11.41
CA ARG A 90 -11.25 14.29 11.79
C ARG A 90 -12.19 13.39 11.00
N GLU A 91 -13.44 13.80 10.83
CA GLU A 91 -14.42 13.09 10.00
C GLU A 91 -13.95 12.99 8.54
N THR A 92 -13.47 14.09 7.97
CA THR A 92 -12.89 14.12 6.61
C THR A 92 -11.69 13.18 6.48
N ALA A 93 -10.82 13.15 7.49
CA ALA A 93 -9.67 12.24 7.52
C ALA A 93 -10.09 10.76 7.66
N SER A 94 -11.16 10.47 8.42
CA SER A 94 -11.73 9.13 8.53
C SER A 94 -12.31 8.64 7.20
N GLN A 95 -13.05 9.49 6.48
CA GLN A 95 -13.56 9.16 5.15
C GLN A 95 -12.42 8.86 4.16
N ALA A 96 -11.34 9.65 4.22
CA ALA A 96 -10.15 9.39 3.42
C ALA A 96 -9.48 8.05 3.75
N ALA A 97 -9.41 7.68 5.03
CA ALA A 97 -8.90 6.39 5.46
C ALA A 97 -9.80 5.23 5.00
N GLU A 98 -11.11 5.37 5.09
CA GLU A 98 -12.08 4.37 4.62
C GLU A 98 -11.97 4.14 3.11
N LEU A 99 -11.81 5.21 2.33
CA LEU A 99 -11.59 5.12 0.88
C LEU A 99 -10.34 4.30 0.54
N LEU A 100 -9.28 4.43 1.33
CA LEU A 100 -8.03 3.70 1.15
C LEU A 100 -8.08 2.23 1.61
N VAL A 101 -8.98 1.87 2.53
CA VAL A 101 -9.04 0.51 3.12
C VAL A 101 -10.06 -0.38 2.42
N ASN A 102 -11.26 0.12 2.12
CA ASN A 102 -12.41 -0.74 1.82
C ASN A 102 -13.00 -0.57 0.42
N ASN A 103 -12.60 0.44 -0.36
CA ASN A 103 -13.42 0.83 -1.52
C ASN A 103 -12.60 1.19 -2.77
N GLY A 104 -11.94 0.18 -3.35
CA GLY A 104 -11.19 0.32 -4.60
C GLY A 104 -12.04 0.89 -5.75
N GLU A 105 -13.31 0.50 -5.84
CA GLU A 105 -14.25 1.01 -6.85
C GLU A 105 -14.58 2.49 -6.63
N ALA A 106 -14.87 2.90 -5.38
CA ALA A 106 -15.12 4.31 -5.07
C ALA A 106 -13.87 5.18 -5.29
N LEU A 107 -12.69 4.66 -4.99
CA LEU A 107 -11.42 5.35 -5.27
C LEU A 107 -11.23 5.55 -6.77
N ILE A 108 -11.44 4.50 -7.57
CA ILE A 108 -11.37 4.56 -9.03
C ILE A 108 -12.38 5.57 -9.58
N ALA A 109 -13.63 5.56 -9.10
CA ALA A 109 -14.66 6.50 -9.50
C ALA A 109 -14.26 7.96 -9.19
N ALA A 110 -13.73 8.21 -7.99
CA ALA A 110 -13.24 9.54 -7.60
C ALA A 110 -12.06 10.00 -8.47
N MET A 111 -11.16 9.09 -8.84
CA MET A 111 -10.06 9.39 -9.76
C MET A 111 -10.55 9.69 -11.18
N TYR A 112 -11.55 8.97 -11.69
CA TYR A 112 -12.18 9.28 -12.98
C TYR A 112 -12.81 10.67 -12.99
N ASN A 113 -13.51 11.06 -11.93
CA ASN A 113 -14.06 12.41 -11.82
C ASN A 113 -12.96 13.48 -11.87
N ARG A 114 -11.83 13.23 -11.20
CA ARG A 114 -10.69 14.16 -11.18
C ARG A 114 -9.99 14.29 -12.53
N ILE A 115 -10.04 13.26 -13.37
CA ILE A 115 -9.59 13.36 -14.78
C ILE A 115 -10.43 14.38 -15.55
N GLY A 116 -11.74 14.44 -15.30
CA GLY A 116 -12.63 15.46 -15.87
C GLY A 116 -12.14 16.88 -15.55
N ASP A 117 -11.84 17.16 -14.28
CA ASP A 117 -11.30 18.45 -13.84
C ASP A 117 -9.97 18.80 -14.55
N TYR A 118 -9.09 17.82 -14.77
CA TYR A 118 -7.83 18.04 -15.49
C TYR A 118 -8.06 18.32 -16.97
N ALA A 119 -9.03 17.66 -17.60
CA ALA A 119 -9.39 17.90 -18.99
C ALA A 119 -9.96 19.32 -19.18
N GLU A 120 -10.84 19.77 -18.28
CA GLU A 120 -11.37 21.14 -18.28
C GLU A 120 -10.29 22.21 -18.14
N ARG A 121 -9.22 21.90 -17.39
CA ARG A 121 -8.07 22.78 -17.19
C ARG A 121 -6.95 22.61 -18.22
N LEU A 122 -7.16 21.79 -19.26
CA LEU A 122 -6.19 21.48 -20.30
C LEU A 122 -4.88 20.84 -19.76
N GLU A 123 -4.96 20.16 -18.61
CA GLU A 123 -3.82 19.49 -17.93
C GLU A 123 -3.68 18.02 -18.37
N PHE A 124 -3.54 17.78 -19.68
CA PHE A 124 -3.59 16.44 -20.27
C PHE A 124 -2.56 15.45 -19.72
N GLU A 125 -1.35 15.91 -19.37
CA GLU A 125 -0.30 15.06 -18.79
C GLU A 125 -0.73 14.50 -17.42
N LYS A 126 -1.40 15.31 -16.59
CA LYS A 126 -1.93 14.88 -15.30
C LYS A 126 -3.08 13.91 -15.47
N ALA A 127 -3.96 14.17 -16.43
CA ALA A 127 -5.04 13.26 -16.79
C ALA A 127 -4.50 11.89 -17.25
N GLU A 128 -3.49 11.86 -18.13
CA GLU A 128 -2.89 10.61 -18.62
C GLU A 128 -2.19 9.83 -17.49
N ASN A 129 -1.45 10.53 -16.62
CA ASN A 129 -0.78 9.91 -15.48
C ASN A 129 -1.81 9.31 -14.50
N MET A 130 -2.91 10.03 -14.25
CA MET A 130 -4.01 9.52 -13.42
C MET A 130 -4.70 8.30 -14.07
N LEU A 131 -4.94 8.33 -15.37
CA LEU A 131 -5.46 7.18 -16.15
C LEU A 131 -4.55 5.95 -16.02
N ARG A 132 -3.23 6.15 -16.09
CA ARG A 132 -2.24 5.09 -15.87
C ARG A 132 -2.36 4.50 -14.47
N HIS A 133 -2.57 5.34 -13.46
CA HIS A 133 -2.78 4.89 -12.09
C HIS A 133 -4.09 4.12 -11.91
N ILE A 134 -5.19 4.57 -12.52
CA ILE A 134 -6.47 3.86 -12.50
C ILE A 134 -6.33 2.46 -13.09
N ARG A 135 -5.70 2.33 -14.27
CA ARG A 135 -5.47 1.01 -14.90
C ARG A 135 -4.63 0.06 -14.05
N ILE A 136 -3.76 0.61 -13.19
CA ILE A 136 -2.99 -0.20 -12.24
C ILE A 136 -3.91 -0.67 -11.10
N LEU A 137 -4.77 0.21 -10.56
CA LEU A 137 -5.75 -0.15 -9.51
C LEU A 137 -6.74 -1.20 -9.98
N GLU A 138 -7.27 -1.07 -11.19
CA GLU A 138 -8.21 -2.03 -11.78
C GLU A 138 -7.61 -3.43 -11.95
N ARG A 139 -6.28 -3.51 -12.11
CA ARG A 139 -5.54 -4.77 -12.23
C ARG A 139 -5.11 -5.33 -10.89
N LEU A 140 -5.11 -4.53 -9.82
CA LEU A 140 -4.93 -5.09 -8.49
C LEU A 140 -6.16 -5.95 -8.21
N PRO A 141 -5.98 -7.17 -7.68
CA PRO A 141 -7.11 -7.95 -7.22
C PRO A 141 -7.78 -7.17 -6.08
N VAL A 142 -8.80 -6.39 -6.44
CA VAL A 142 -9.75 -5.83 -5.50
C VAL A 142 -10.28 -7.04 -4.75
N LYS A 143 -10.18 -6.98 -3.43
CA LYS A 143 -10.72 -7.98 -2.53
C LYS A 143 -12.22 -8.09 -2.87
N GLN A 144 -12.60 -9.07 -3.69
CA GLN A 144 -13.96 -9.59 -3.71
C GLN A 144 -14.14 -10.27 -2.36
N ILE A 145 -14.47 -9.47 -1.34
CA ILE A 145 -15.14 -9.95 -0.13
C ILE A 145 -16.62 -9.97 -0.47
N VAL A 146 -17.04 -10.92 -1.31
CA VAL A 146 -18.33 -11.62 -1.19
C VAL A 146 -18.11 -12.97 -1.88
N ASP A 147 -18.33 -14.05 -1.15
CA ASP A 147 -18.21 -15.45 -1.57
C ASP A 147 -16.80 -15.96 -1.93
N ARG A 148 -16.00 -16.20 -0.88
CA ARG A 148 -15.43 -17.52 -0.61
C ARG A 148 -14.86 -17.56 0.80
N GLU A 149 -15.63 -18.14 1.70
CA GLU A 149 -15.16 -18.69 2.96
C GLU A 149 -14.09 -19.77 2.69
N VAL A 150 -12.84 -19.38 2.42
CA VAL A 150 -11.65 -20.01 3.02
C VAL A 150 -10.52 -18.98 2.95
N VAL A 151 -10.27 -18.33 4.06
CA VAL A 151 -9.09 -17.50 4.30
C VAL A 151 -7.90 -18.45 4.45
N VAL A 152 -7.22 -18.78 3.35
CA VAL A 152 -6.06 -19.69 3.36
C VAL A 152 -4.77 -18.92 3.59
N ASN A 153 -3.91 -19.46 4.45
CA ASN A 153 -2.51 -19.03 4.52
C ASN A 153 -1.76 -19.67 3.35
N GLN A 154 -0.99 -18.87 2.62
CA GLN A 154 -0.28 -19.30 1.43
C GLN A 154 1.13 -18.74 1.45
N ASP A 155 2.10 -19.55 1.03
CA ASP A 155 3.43 -19.03 0.72
C ASP A 155 3.64 -19.12 -0.80
N VAL A 156 4.10 -18.01 -1.39
CA VAL A 156 4.45 -17.92 -2.81
C VAL A 156 5.96 -17.95 -2.92
N LEU A 157 6.50 -18.95 -3.62
CA LEU A 157 7.92 -19.17 -3.77
C LEU A 157 8.33 -19.03 -5.23
N TYR A 158 9.25 -18.08 -5.47
CA TYR A 158 9.94 -17.96 -6.74
C TYR A 158 11.36 -18.50 -6.60
N PHE A 159 11.58 -19.70 -7.15
CA PHE A 159 12.90 -20.32 -7.26
C PHE A 159 13.65 -19.73 -8.45
N GLY A 160 14.73 -19.02 -8.17
CA GLY A 160 15.71 -18.60 -9.16
C GLY A 160 16.83 -19.60 -9.32
N LYS A 161 18.03 -19.12 -9.69
CA LYS A 161 19.19 -20.00 -9.89
C LYS A 161 19.81 -20.43 -8.56
N ASP A 162 20.18 -19.46 -7.73
CA ASP A 162 20.93 -19.69 -6.49
C ASP A 162 20.14 -19.28 -5.24
N HIS A 163 18.98 -18.67 -5.43
CA HIS A 163 18.17 -18.11 -4.35
C HIS A 163 16.71 -18.42 -4.60
N VAL A 164 15.95 -18.52 -3.50
CA VAL A 164 14.51 -18.54 -3.50
C VAL A 164 13.99 -17.31 -2.79
N LEU A 165 12.94 -16.73 -3.35
CA LEU A 165 12.23 -15.63 -2.74
C LEU A 165 10.87 -16.12 -2.29
N ILE A 166 10.54 -15.79 -1.05
CA ILE A 166 9.36 -16.28 -0.34
C ILE A 166 8.51 -15.09 0.07
N ALA A 167 7.26 -15.12 -0.35
CA ALA A 167 6.23 -14.16 0.00
C ALA A 167 5.16 -14.86 0.84
N LYS A 168 4.98 -14.42 2.10
CA LYS A 168 3.97 -14.99 2.99
C LYS A 168 2.66 -14.22 2.85
N VAL A 169 1.61 -14.91 2.41
CA VAL A 169 0.26 -14.37 2.27
C VAL A 169 -0.60 -14.99 3.36
N GLN A 170 -1.00 -14.19 4.35
CA GLN A 170 -1.90 -14.62 5.40
C GLN A 170 -3.16 -13.80 5.32
N GLU A 171 -4.29 -14.49 5.32
CA GLU A 171 -5.61 -13.89 5.22
C GLU A 171 -5.82 -13.05 3.94
N GLY A 172 -5.24 -13.51 2.84
CA GLY A 172 -5.26 -12.80 1.55
C GLY A 172 -4.39 -11.54 1.52
N MET A 173 -3.59 -11.28 2.56
CA MET A 173 -2.70 -10.13 2.64
C MET A 173 -1.24 -10.58 2.65
N LEU A 174 -0.40 -9.91 1.86
CA LEU A 174 1.05 -10.10 1.90
C LEU A 174 1.59 -9.58 3.25
N ARG A 175 2.08 -10.48 4.10
CA ARG A 175 2.58 -10.18 5.44
C ARG A 175 4.07 -9.92 5.45
N ASP A 176 4.83 -10.78 4.77
CA ASP A 176 6.28 -10.78 4.79
C ASP A 176 6.85 -11.21 3.44
N PHE A 177 8.10 -10.81 3.18
CA PHE A 177 8.79 -11.01 1.92
C PHE A 177 10.31 -11.00 2.09
N TYR A 178 10.93 -12.18 1.99
CA TYR A 178 12.37 -12.37 2.17
C TYR A 178 12.98 -13.29 1.11
N MET A 179 14.32 -13.29 1.04
CA MET A 179 15.08 -14.09 0.10
C MET A 179 16.06 -14.97 0.87
N GLN A 180 16.21 -16.21 0.44
CA GLN A 180 17.10 -17.19 1.05
C GLN A 180 17.95 -17.85 -0.03
N GLU A 181 19.19 -18.17 0.29
CA GLU A 181 20.05 -18.95 -0.59
C GLU A 181 19.53 -20.39 -0.70
N LEU A 182 19.53 -20.91 -1.92
CA LEU A 182 19.38 -22.34 -2.17
C LEU A 182 20.75 -22.97 -1.90
N GLY A 183 20.79 -23.99 -1.04
CA GLY A 183 22.05 -24.63 -0.65
C GLY A 183 22.86 -25.07 -1.87
N LYS A 184 24.15 -24.70 -1.91
CA LYS A 184 25.11 -25.15 -2.92
C LYS A 184 25.46 -26.62 -2.66
N GLY A 185 24.65 -27.53 -3.18
CA GLY A 185 25.03 -28.95 -3.29
C GLY A 185 25.29 -29.30 -4.76
N ASP A 186 26.02 -30.38 -5.02
CA ASP A 186 26.25 -30.98 -6.35
C ASP A 186 24.96 -31.49 -7.05
N GLN A 187 23.79 -31.13 -6.52
CA GLN A 187 22.49 -31.50 -7.07
C GLN A 187 22.09 -30.50 -8.15
N GLU A 188 21.47 -31.01 -9.22
CA GLU A 188 20.85 -30.16 -10.23
C GLU A 188 19.92 -29.13 -9.57
N ALA A 189 19.92 -27.88 -10.05
CA ALA A 189 19.15 -26.77 -9.48
C ALA A 189 17.65 -27.09 -9.28
N SER A 190 17.12 -28.00 -10.10
CA SER A 190 15.76 -28.50 -10.01
C SER A 190 15.54 -29.39 -8.77
N ALA A 191 16.47 -30.27 -8.42
CA ALA A 191 16.40 -31.11 -7.22
C ALA A 191 16.61 -30.30 -5.92
N ALA A 192 17.37 -29.21 -5.99
CA ALA A 192 17.56 -28.30 -4.86
C ALA A 192 16.23 -27.64 -4.40
N CYS A 193 15.31 -27.38 -5.33
CA CYS A 193 14.00 -26.81 -5.02
C CYS A 193 13.17 -27.76 -4.14
N ASP A 194 13.06 -29.03 -4.53
CA ASP A 194 12.29 -30.03 -3.79
C ASP A 194 12.88 -30.27 -2.39
N SER A 195 14.20 -30.34 -2.28
CA SER A 195 14.91 -30.47 -1.00
C SER A 195 14.65 -29.26 -0.08
N PHE A 196 14.65 -28.05 -0.65
CA PHE A 196 14.32 -26.83 0.09
C PHE A 196 12.87 -26.87 0.62
N LEU A 197 11.91 -27.26 -0.22
CA LEU A 197 10.50 -27.35 0.21
C LEU A 197 10.33 -28.33 1.37
N ILE A 198 11.01 -29.48 1.34
CA ILE A 198 10.93 -30.49 2.39
C ILE A 198 11.54 -29.96 3.69
N SER A 199 12.74 -29.37 3.65
CA SER A 199 13.44 -28.91 4.85
C SER A 199 12.80 -27.66 5.46
N HIS A 200 12.31 -26.72 4.64
CA HIS A 200 11.74 -25.46 5.10
C HIS A 200 10.33 -25.63 5.70
N TYR A 201 9.52 -26.57 5.17
CA TYR A 201 8.11 -26.74 5.56
C TYR A 201 7.82 -28.04 6.35
N CYS A 202 8.85 -28.69 6.90
CA CYS A 202 8.67 -29.91 7.69
C CYS A 202 7.90 -29.65 9.01
N ALA A 203 8.12 -28.49 9.64
CA ALA A 203 7.61 -28.14 10.96
C ALA A 203 6.42 -27.17 10.90
N ASP A 204 6.63 -25.96 10.37
CA ASP A 204 5.58 -24.94 10.20
C ASP A 204 5.26 -24.78 8.71
N ARG A 205 3.97 -24.77 8.35
CA ARG A 205 3.58 -24.65 6.95
C ARG A 205 2.22 -24.00 6.73
N PRO A 206 2.06 -23.28 5.60
CA PRO A 206 0.79 -22.71 5.19
C PRO A 206 -0.20 -23.80 4.71
N ASP A 207 -1.40 -23.38 4.33
CA ASP A 207 -2.40 -24.26 3.71
C ASP A 207 -2.04 -24.59 2.25
N GLU A 208 -1.37 -23.65 1.56
CA GLU A 208 -0.94 -23.81 0.18
C GLU A 208 0.46 -23.24 -0.10
N LEU A 209 1.25 -23.95 -0.90
CA LEU A 209 2.44 -23.45 -1.55
C LEU A 209 2.17 -23.17 -3.02
N ILE A 210 2.49 -21.96 -3.46
CA ILE A 210 2.42 -21.53 -4.85
C ILE A 210 3.86 -21.40 -5.36
N VAL A 211 4.26 -22.23 -6.33
CA VAL A 211 5.65 -22.33 -6.76
C VAL A 211 5.79 -22.14 -8.27
N ASN A 212 6.88 -21.52 -8.72
CA ASN A 212 7.23 -21.47 -10.15
C ASN A 212 7.86 -22.79 -10.65
N ARG A 213 8.56 -23.51 -9.77
CA ARG A 213 9.27 -24.74 -10.10
C ARG A 213 9.09 -25.78 -8.98
N ILE A 214 8.84 -27.01 -9.40
CA ILE A 214 8.86 -28.21 -8.57
C ILE A 214 9.11 -29.40 -9.51
N VAL A 215 9.95 -30.35 -9.09
CA VAL A 215 10.31 -31.50 -9.93
C VAL A 215 9.38 -32.66 -9.67
N ASP A 216 9.32 -33.10 -8.42
CA ASP A 216 8.46 -34.20 -7.99
C ASP A 216 7.55 -33.77 -6.85
N PRO A 217 6.36 -33.22 -7.19
CA PRO A 217 5.35 -32.88 -6.20
C PRO A 217 4.91 -34.06 -5.34
N ARG A 218 4.97 -35.30 -5.87
CA ARG A 218 4.52 -36.49 -5.13
C ARG A 218 5.53 -36.83 -4.05
N LYS A 219 6.83 -36.81 -4.37
CA LYS A 219 7.91 -37.00 -3.41
C LYS A 219 7.86 -35.95 -2.30
N VAL A 220 7.77 -34.67 -2.66
CA VAL A 220 7.70 -33.58 -1.67
C VAL A 220 6.50 -33.77 -0.74
N ARG A 221 5.30 -34.05 -1.28
CA ARG A 221 4.10 -34.30 -0.46
C ARG A 221 4.26 -35.54 0.41
N ALA A 222 4.85 -36.63 -0.09
CA ALA A 222 5.06 -37.85 0.67
C ALA A 222 6.01 -37.63 1.84
N SER A 223 7.15 -36.96 1.62
CA SER A 223 8.10 -36.61 2.66
C SER A 223 7.49 -35.70 3.73
N LEU A 224 6.73 -34.68 3.32
CA LEU A 224 6.06 -33.77 4.25
C LEU A 224 4.94 -34.45 5.04
N ARG A 225 4.24 -35.44 4.46
CA ARG A 225 3.23 -36.24 5.19
C ARG A 225 3.89 -37.18 6.20
N ALA A 226 4.99 -37.82 5.83
CA ALA A 226 5.74 -38.74 6.71
C ALA A 226 6.24 -38.03 7.98
N ALA A 227 6.48 -36.72 7.91
CA ALA A 227 6.82 -35.88 9.06
C ALA A 227 5.64 -35.64 10.05
N GLY A 228 4.48 -36.32 9.90
CA GLY A 228 3.36 -36.24 10.85
C GLY A 228 2.48 -35.01 10.70
N SER A 229 2.47 -34.45 9.50
CA SER A 229 2.30 -33.02 9.33
C SER A 229 1.02 -32.77 8.48
N LYS A 230 0.15 -31.78 8.84
CA LYS A 230 -1.08 -31.35 8.11
C LYS A 230 -1.00 -31.43 6.55
N PRO A 231 -2.09 -31.75 5.83
CA PRO A 231 -2.09 -31.82 4.37
C PRO A 231 -1.75 -30.45 3.76
N LEU A 232 -0.77 -30.44 2.85
CA LEU A 232 -0.28 -29.24 2.16
C LEU A 232 -0.68 -29.28 0.68
N LEU A 233 -1.35 -28.23 0.20
CA LEU A 233 -1.58 -28.04 -1.22
C LEU A 233 -0.32 -27.45 -1.86
N ILE A 234 0.11 -27.99 -3.00
CA ILE A 234 1.21 -27.44 -3.79
C ILE A 234 0.71 -27.21 -5.21
N THR A 235 0.79 -25.96 -5.65
CA THR A 235 0.23 -25.49 -6.92
C THR A 235 1.30 -24.80 -7.76
N GLN A 236 1.33 -25.13 -9.05
CA GLN A 236 2.18 -24.47 -10.05
C GLN A 236 1.27 -23.77 -11.07
N PRO A 237 0.81 -22.53 -10.79
CA PRO A 237 -0.18 -21.85 -11.61
C PRO A 237 0.44 -21.42 -12.95
N LYS A 238 -0.34 -21.53 -14.03
CA LYS A 238 0.05 -21.03 -15.37
C LYS A 238 -0.73 -19.78 -15.81
N ARG A 239 -1.80 -19.42 -15.10
CA ARG A 239 -2.66 -18.26 -15.37
C ARG A 239 -3.52 -17.90 -14.14
N GLY A 240 -4.09 -16.70 -14.14
CA GLY A 240 -4.99 -16.19 -13.10
C GLY A 240 -4.28 -15.65 -11.86
N LEU A 241 -5.04 -15.30 -10.82
CA LEU A 241 -4.53 -14.57 -9.64
C LEU A 241 -3.28 -15.17 -8.98
N LYS A 242 -3.21 -16.51 -8.87
CA LYS A 242 -2.04 -17.21 -8.30
C LYS A 242 -0.80 -17.06 -9.17
N TYR A 243 -0.97 -16.98 -10.49
CA TYR A 243 0.12 -16.70 -11.43
C TYR A 243 0.58 -15.24 -11.32
N ASP A 244 -0.35 -14.31 -11.13
CA ASP A 244 -0.01 -12.88 -10.96
C ASP A 244 0.79 -12.65 -9.67
N LEU A 245 0.43 -13.32 -8.56
CA LEU A 245 1.21 -13.32 -7.32
C LEU A 245 2.62 -13.90 -7.52
N LEU A 246 2.73 -14.98 -8.29
CA LEU A 246 4.02 -15.58 -8.62
C LEU A 246 4.88 -14.64 -9.47
N GLN A 247 4.25 -13.88 -10.37
CA GLN A 247 4.94 -12.92 -11.20
C GLN A 247 5.41 -11.69 -10.42
N LEU A 248 4.62 -11.22 -9.46
CA LEU A 248 5.08 -10.22 -8.49
C LEU A 248 6.34 -10.70 -7.74
N CYS A 249 6.39 -11.98 -7.36
CA CYS A 249 7.56 -12.56 -6.71
C CYS A 249 8.77 -12.62 -7.66
N LYS A 250 8.55 -12.95 -8.94
CA LYS A 250 9.58 -12.91 -9.98
C LYS A 250 10.19 -11.51 -10.13
N ASP A 251 9.36 -10.49 -10.31
CA ASP A 251 9.84 -9.12 -10.56
C ASP A 251 10.68 -8.61 -9.38
N ASN A 252 10.25 -8.91 -8.16
CA ASN A 252 10.98 -8.58 -6.94
C ASN A 252 12.27 -9.39 -6.77
N TYR A 253 12.29 -10.66 -7.21
CA TYR A 253 13.51 -11.47 -7.24
C TYR A 253 14.55 -10.84 -8.16
N GLU A 254 14.16 -10.53 -9.39
CA GLU A 254 15.04 -9.93 -10.40
C GLU A 254 15.58 -8.58 -9.91
N TYR A 255 14.73 -7.74 -9.31
CA TYR A 255 15.13 -6.47 -8.72
C TYR A 255 16.21 -6.64 -7.63
N ARG A 256 16.04 -7.60 -6.70
CA ARG A 256 17.01 -7.85 -5.62
C ARG A 256 18.32 -8.42 -6.12
N MET A 257 18.27 -9.32 -7.11
CA MET A 257 19.46 -9.90 -7.72
C MET A 257 20.29 -8.84 -8.46
N GLN A 258 19.65 -7.95 -9.20
CA GLN A 258 20.32 -6.83 -9.86
C GLN A 258 20.99 -5.91 -8.84
N ARG A 259 20.33 -5.61 -7.71
CA ARG A 259 20.87 -4.71 -6.70
C ARG A 259 22.07 -5.31 -5.94
N ASN A 260 22.06 -6.62 -5.68
CA ASN A 260 23.19 -7.30 -5.04
C ASN A 260 24.44 -7.35 -5.94
N GLN A 261 24.30 -7.37 -7.27
CA GLN A 261 25.44 -7.31 -8.20
C GLN A 261 26.21 -5.98 -8.19
N TYR A 262 25.61 -4.89 -7.70
CA TYR A 262 26.29 -3.58 -7.62
C TYR A 262 26.98 -3.32 -6.27
N HIS A 263 26.89 -4.25 -5.31
CA HIS A 263 27.47 -4.09 -3.96
C HIS A 263 28.43 -5.25 -3.59
N SER A 264 28.82 -6.07 -4.57
CA SER A 264 29.94 -7.02 -4.49
C SER A 264 31.02 -6.59 -5.48
#